data_AF-A0A166N654-F1
#
_entry.id   AF-A0A166N654-F1
#
_cell.length_a   1.000
_cell.length_b   1.000
_cell.length_c   1.000
_cell.angle_alpha   90.00
_cell.angle_beta   90.00
_cell.angle_gamma   90.00
#
_symmetry.space_group_name_H-M   'P 1'
#
loop_
_entity.id
_entity.type
_entity.pdbx_description
1 polymer ?
#
loop_
_entity_poly.entity_id
_entity_poly.type
_entity_poly.pdbx_seq_one_letter_code
_entity_poly.pdbx_strand_id
1 'polypeptide(L)'
;MLSLLSPLSAVMTPSEARSVKRTLVCRGHLSALLLVLCAVLINHIRRVLVPSLGQFLWWHALETMKLARSSPHHLLVGKTLRFSWHEVCVWSMHNQAFRLLRSQTSRRISENQQQMHAVVLFAAMSLALLEHAYVETCWAGAQLYALAQVFASDERRLLVDGVPGGPGWLRVVFVLGLLARWAWYSVPVLVMKGGVLLQMLVWGTTAHLVRYSNKYFILLELSDMLVTFGWMALGLITVVVWKLEDGWGRGRMEAGLTYSGRPRVMRQRVA
;
A
#
# COMPACT_ATOMS: atom_id res chain seq x y z
N MET A 1 9.29 4.18 -16.88
CA MET A 1 10.05 4.45 -15.64
C MET A 1 9.15 4.75 -14.44
N LEU A 2 8.04 5.50 -14.58
CA LEU A 2 7.05 5.73 -13.51
C LEU A 2 6.14 4.54 -13.17
N SER A 3 6.12 3.50 -14.01
CA SER A 3 5.44 2.23 -13.72
C SER A 3 6.04 1.50 -12.50
N LEU A 4 7.32 1.74 -12.22
CA LEU A 4 8.09 1.10 -11.13
C LEU A 4 7.83 1.74 -9.75
N LEU A 5 7.29 2.96 -9.69
CA LEU A 5 6.98 3.67 -8.45
C LEU A 5 5.51 3.56 -8.04
N SER A 6 4.78 2.53 -8.49
CA SER A 6 3.32 2.47 -8.28
C SER A 6 2.84 1.29 -7.41
N PRO A 7 3.21 1.23 -6.12
CA PRO A 7 2.31 0.57 -5.15
C PRO A 7 0.91 1.23 -5.21
N LEU A 8 0.84 2.50 -5.62
CA LEU A 8 -0.41 3.17 -6.01
C LEU A 8 -1.14 2.53 -7.20
N SER A 9 -0.51 1.79 -8.12
CA SER A 9 -1.26 1.14 -9.23
C SER A 9 -1.96 -0.15 -8.82
N ALA A 10 -1.56 -0.74 -7.69
CA ALA A 10 -2.31 -1.81 -7.05
C ALA A 10 -3.55 -1.26 -6.34
N VAL A 11 -3.46 -0.02 -5.87
CA VAL A 11 -4.54 0.67 -5.15
C VAL A 11 -5.45 1.40 -6.13
N MET A 12 -4.93 2.03 -7.17
CA MET A 12 -5.59 3.06 -7.97
C MET A 12 -5.43 2.79 -9.47
N THR A 13 -6.52 2.95 -10.21
CA THR A 13 -6.50 2.78 -11.65
C THR A 13 -5.73 3.93 -12.33
N PRO A 14 -5.12 3.72 -13.51
CA PRO A 14 -4.42 4.78 -14.24
C PRO A 14 -5.30 5.98 -14.60
N SER A 15 -6.61 5.78 -14.78
CA SER A 15 -7.59 6.86 -14.97
C SER A 15 -7.75 7.68 -13.70
N GLU A 16 -7.97 7.03 -12.55
CA GLU A 16 -8.07 7.71 -11.25
C GLU A 16 -6.79 8.49 -10.93
N ALA A 17 -5.61 7.92 -11.19
CA ALA A 17 -4.33 8.59 -11.01
C ALA A 17 -4.20 9.87 -11.83
N ARG A 18 -4.62 9.83 -13.09
CA ARG A 18 -4.62 11.02 -13.94
C ARG A 18 -5.65 12.06 -13.47
N SER A 19 -6.84 11.64 -13.05
CA SER A 19 -7.86 12.54 -12.52
C SER A 19 -7.40 13.24 -11.24
N VAL A 20 -6.89 12.47 -10.26
CA VAL A 20 -6.38 13.02 -9.00
C VAL A 20 -5.18 13.93 -9.25
N LYS A 21 -4.22 13.54 -10.09
CA LYS A 21 -3.07 14.40 -10.46
C LYS A 21 -3.57 15.72 -11.06
N ARG A 22 -4.49 15.68 -12.02
CA ARG A 22 -5.05 16.89 -12.65
C ARG A 22 -5.69 17.79 -11.59
N THR A 23 -6.58 17.25 -10.77
CA THR A 23 -7.27 18.04 -9.74
C THR A 23 -6.29 18.68 -8.74
N LEU A 24 -5.26 17.94 -8.31
CA LEU A 24 -4.25 18.43 -7.38
C LEU A 24 -3.35 19.51 -8.01
N VAL A 25 -2.87 19.29 -9.23
CA VAL A 25 -1.91 20.17 -9.90
C VAL A 25 -2.59 21.43 -10.46
N CYS A 26 -3.85 21.38 -10.88
CA CYS A 26 -4.58 22.54 -11.38
C CYS A 26 -4.66 23.70 -10.38
N ARG A 27 -4.51 23.42 -9.07
CA ARG A 27 -4.48 24.44 -8.01
C ARG A 27 -3.08 24.84 -7.56
N GLY A 28 -2.04 24.27 -8.17
CA GLY A 28 -0.64 24.51 -7.85
C GLY A 28 -0.03 23.44 -6.92
N HIS A 29 1.29 23.28 -7.01
CA HIS A 29 2.02 22.24 -6.27
C HIS A 29 1.99 22.41 -4.75
N LEU A 30 1.88 23.64 -4.26
CA LEU A 30 1.76 23.91 -2.82
C LEU A 30 0.43 23.35 -2.27
N SER A 31 -0.69 23.58 -2.98
CA SER A 31 -1.97 23.00 -2.60
C SER A 31 -1.94 21.48 -2.67
N ALA A 32 -1.33 20.90 -3.71
CA ALA A 32 -1.14 19.46 -3.79
C ALA A 32 -0.38 18.90 -2.58
N LEU A 33 0.72 19.56 -2.17
CA LEU A 33 1.50 19.20 -1.00
C LEU A 33 0.67 19.26 0.29
N LEU A 34 -0.05 20.36 0.52
CA LEU A 34 -0.90 20.53 1.71
C LEU A 34 -1.99 19.46 1.79
N LEU A 35 -2.61 19.07 0.66
CA LEU A 35 -3.64 18.03 0.65
C LEU A 35 -3.09 16.65 0.96
N VAL A 36 -1.89 16.35 0.46
CA VAL A 36 -1.19 15.11 0.79
C VAL A 36 -0.86 15.08 2.29
N LEU A 37 -0.36 16.18 2.86
CA LEU A 37 -0.10 16.29 4.30
C LEU A 37 -1.38 16.12 5.12
N CYS A 38 -2.49 16.76 4.71
CA CYS A 38 -3.80 16.57 5.35
C CYS A 38 -4.25 15.11 5.30
N ALA A 39 -4.10 14.42 4.15
CA ALA A 39 -4.46 13.02 4.01
C ALA A 39 -3.61 12.11 4.92
N VAL A 40 -2.31 12.39 5.04
CA VAL A 40 -1.42 11.67 5.96
C VAL A 40 -1.80 11.92 7.41
N LEU A 41 -2.12 13.15 7.79
CA LEU A 41 -2.56 13.50 9.14
C LEU A 41 -3.89 12.83 9.49
N ILE A 42 -4.87 12.83 8.58
CA ILE A 42 -6.15 12.11 8.77
C ILE A 42 -5.90 10.61 8.95
N ASN A 43 -5.02 10.02 8.14
CA ASN A 43 -4.66 8.61 8.30
C ASN A 43 -3.93 8.35 9.63
N HIS A 44 -3.10 9.29 10.10
CA HIS A 44 -2.49 9.18 11.42
C HIS A 44 -3.51 9.25 12.55
N ILE A 45 -4.44 10.21 12.51
CA ILE A 45 -5.55 10.32 13.47
C ILE A 45 -6.38 9.03 13.48
N ARG A 46 -6.70 8.48 12.30
CA ARG A 46 -7.37 7.18 12.16
C ARG A 46 -6.64 6.08 12.93
N ARG A 47 -5.30 6.00 12.81
CA ARG A 47 -4.50 4.98 13.52
C ARG A 47 -4.58 5.12 15.04
N VAL A 48 -4.60 6.35 15.54
CA VAL A 48 -4.68 6.62 16.98
C VAL A 48 -6.07 6.34 17.53
N LEU A 49 -7.11 6.81 16.84
CA LEU A 49 -8.49 6.74 17.35
C LEU A 49 -9.18 5.42 17.06
N VAL A 50 -8.98 4.87 15.86
CA VAL A 50 -9.68 3.66 15.38
C VAL A 50 -8.71 2.77 14.61
N PRO A 51 -7.72 2.17 15.28
CA PRO A 51 -6.68 1.37 14.62
C PRO A 51 -7.27 0.23 13.78
N SER A 52 -8.35 -0.39 14.25
CA SER A 52 -9.07 -1.47 13.56
C SER A 52 -9.63 -1.08 12.19
N LEU A 53 -9.83 0.22 11.95
CA LEU A 53 -10.48 0.72 10.75
C LEU A 53 -9.52 0.73 9.55
N GLY A 54 -9.61 -0.26 8.67
CA GLY A 54 -8.75 -0.36 7.48
C GLY A 54 -7.43 -1.09 7.73
N GLN A 55 -7.23 -1.67 8.91
CA GLN A 55 -6.11 -2.58 9.17
C GLN A 55 -6.44 -4.03 8.79
N PHE A 56 -5.41 -4.83 8.56
CA PHE A 56 -5.53 -6.27 8.37
C PHE A 56 -5.82 -6.96 9.71
N LEU A 57 -6.42 -8.15 9.67
CA LEU A 57 -6.85 -8.90 10.86
C LEU A 57 -5.72 -9.10 11.90
N TRP A 58 -4.47 -9.20 11.43
CA TRP A 58 -3.28 -9.20 12.28
C TRP A 58 -2.47 -7.92 12.03
N TRP A 59 -2.75 -6.87 12.81
CA TRP A 59 -2.24 -5.52 12.52
C TRP A 59 -0.77 -5.28 12.91
N HIS A 60 -0.17 -6.10 13.77
CA HIS A 60 1.21 -5.92 14.23
C HIS A 60 2.24 -6.63 13.33
N ALA A 61 2.51 -6.06 12.15
CA ALA A 61 3.44 -6.63 11.16
C ALA A 61 4.85 -6.93 11.72
N LEU A 62 5.39 -6.04 12.55
CA LEU A 62 6.73 -6.24 13.14
C LEU A 62 6.73 -7.36 14.19
N GLU A 63 5.67 -7.46 14.97
CA GLU A 63 5.52 -8.50 15.99
C GLU A 63 5.35 -9.87 15.33
N THR A 64 4.55 -9.98 14.25
CA THR A 64 4.40 -11.23 13.51
C THR A 64 5.71 -11.68 12.87
N MET A 65 6.49 -10.76 12.29
CA MET A 65 7.82 -11.11 11.74
C MET A 65 8.84 -11.48 12.84
N LYS A 66 8.81 -10.81 13.99
CA LYS A 66 9.63 -11.20 15.16
C LYS A 66 9.28 -12.61 15.63
N LEU A 67 8.00 -12.91 15.80
CA LEU A 67 7.52 -14.23 16.22
C LEU A 67 7.83 -15.30 15.19
N ALA A 68 7.72 -15.00 13.89
CA ALA A 68 8.09 -15.94 12.83
C ALA A 68 9.56 -16.37 12.94
N ARG A 69 10.43 -15.47 13.42
CA ARG A 69 11.86 -15.73 13.58
C ARG A 69 12.20 -16.39 14.91
N SER A 70 11.60 -15.95 16.02
CA SER A 70 11.97 -16.45 17.35
C SER A 70 11.24 -17.73 17.71
N SER A 71 10.01 -17.92 17.24
CA SER A 71 9.11 -18.98 17.68
C SER A 71 8.07 -19.30 16.60
N PRO A 72 8.48 -19.91 15.47
CA PRO A 72 7.62 -20.13 14.30
C PRO A 72 6.35 -20.95 14.65
N HIS A 73 6.47 -21.95 15.53
CA HIS A 73 5.33 -22.73 16.03
C HIS A 73 4.31 -21.88 16.78
N HIS A 74 4.78 -20.99 17.64
CA HIS A 74 3.91 -20.11 18.41
C HIS A 74 3.17 -19.13 17.50
N LEU A 75 3.83 -18.63 16.45
CA LEU A 75 3.15 -17.80 15.44
C LEU A 75 2.05 -18.59 14.72
N LEU A 76 2.36 -19.78 14.20
CA LEU A 76 1.44 -20.56 13.37
C LEU A 76 0.23 -21.02 14.19
N VAL A 77 0.45 -21.72 15.30
CA VAL A 77 -0.63 -22.33 16.09
C VAL A 77 -1.16 -21.38 17.15
N GLY A 78 -0.26 -20.76 17.90
CA GLY A 78 -0.61 -19.95 19.08
C GLY A 78 -1.28 -18.62 18.73
N LYS A 79 -0.83 -17.95 17.66
CA LYS A 79 -1.32 -16.60 17.32
C LYS A 79 -2.22 -16.58 16.10
N THR A 80 -1.85 -17.28 15.03
CA THR A 80 -2.56 -17.19 13.75
C THR A 80 -3.87 -17.98 13.76
N LEU A 81 -3.95 -19.11 14.47
CA LEU A 81 -5.17 -19.91 14.55
C LEU A 81 -6.10 -19.51 15.71
N ARG A 82 -5.78 -18.47 16.49
CA ARG A 82 -6.57 -18.04 17.67
C ARG A 82 -7.46 -16.81 17.42
N PHE A 83 -7.96 -16.61 16.21
CA PHE A 83 -8.94 -15.55 15.93
C PHE A 83 -10.38 -15.97 16.24
N SER A 84 -11.24 -14.98 16.52
CA SER A 84 -12.69 -15.19 16.60
C SER A 84 -13.35 -14.96 15.24
N TRP A 85 -14.38 -15.75 14.89
CA TRP A 85 -15.11 -15.54 13.63
C TRP A 85 -15.84 -14.19 13.60
N HIS A 86 -16.20 -13.66 14.76
CA HIS A 86 -16.76 -12.32 14.89
C HIS A 86 -15.75 -11.25 14.43
N GLU A 87 -14.48 -11.32 14.86
CA GLU A 87 -13.44 -10.41 14.37
C GLU A 87 -13.29 -10.49 12.85
N VAL A 88 -13.33 -11.70 12.28
CA VAL A 88 -13.28 -11.90 10.82
C VAL A 88 -14.47 -11.23 10.13
N CYS A 89 -15.68 -11.38 10.67
CA CYS A 89 -16.88 -10.75 10.13
C CYS A 89 -16.78 -9.22 10.17
N VAL A 90 -16.43 -8.64 11.33
CA VAL A 90 -16.26 -7.20 11.50
C VAL A 90 -15.16 -6.66 10.57
N TRP A 91 -14.01 -7.33 10.53
CA TRP A 91 -12.93 -7.01 9.62
C TRP A 91 -13.37 -7.01 8.15
N SER A 92 -14.10 -8.06 7.73
CA SER A 92 -14.63 -8.18 6.37
C SER A 92 -15.60 -7.05 6.05
N MET A 93 -16.54 -6.74 6.96
CA MET A 93 -17.48 -5.63 6.80
C MET A 93 -16.76 -4.28 6.67
N HIS A 94 -15.79 -3.99 7.53
CA HIS A 94 -14.98 -2.76 7.44
C HIS A 94 -14.23 -2.66 6.11
N ASN A 95 -13.59 -3.75 5.68
CA ASN A 95 -12.86 -3.78 4.42
C ASN A 95 -13.77 -3.52 3.22
N GLN A 96 -14.98 -4.09 3.21
CA GLN A 96 -15.95 -3.86 2.14
C GLN A 96 -16.49 -2.43 2.19
N ALA A 97 -16.82 -1.91 3.36
CA ALA A 97 -17.25 -0.52 3.54
C ALA A 97 -16.20 0.47 3.01
N PHE A 98 -14.91 0.25 3.32
CA PHE A 98 -13.81 1.07 2.80
C PHE A 98 -13.72 1.07 1.28
N ARG A 99 -13.85 -0.11 0.67
CA ARG A 99 -13.81 -0.24 -0.80
C ARG A 99 -14.98 0.48 -1.45
N LEU A 100 -16.18 0.36 -0.87
CA LEU A 100 -17.38 1.03 -1.36
C LEU A 100 -17.26 2.55 -1.22
N LEU A 101 -16.92 3.06 -0.03
CA LEU A 101 -16.73 4.50 0.21
C LEU A 101 -15.68 5.10 -0.72
N ARG A 102 -14.60 4.36 -0.96
CA ARG A 102 -13.56 4.77 -1.90
C ARG A 102 -14.06 4.81 -3.34
N SER A 103 -14.81 3.81 -3.77
CA SER A 103 -15.40 3.78 -5.12
C SER A 103 -16.37 4.94 -5.34
N GLN A 104 -17.20 5.26 -4.34
CA GLN A 104 -18.12 6.39 -4.38
C GLN A 104 -17.37 7.72 -4.43
N THR A 105 -16.33 7.88 -3.61
CA THR A 105 -15.53 9.11 -3.59
C THR A 105 -14.77 9.29 -4.90
N SER A 106 -14.27 8.21 -5.49
CA SER A 106 -13.64 8.22 -6.82
C SER A 106 -14.60 8.72 -7.90
N ARG A 107 -15.84 8.22 -7.92
CA ARG A 107 -16.89 8.67 -8.83
C ARG A 107 -17.19 10.17 -8.64
N ARG A 108 -17.33 10.63 -7.40
CA ARG A 108 -17.55 12.06 -7.10
C ARG A 108 -16.40 12.95 -7.57
N ILE A 109 -15.15 12.52 -7.43
CA ILE A 109 -13.99 13.25 -7.95
C ILE A 109 -14.03 13.33 -9.48
N SER A 110 -14.49 12.26 -10.15
CA SER A 110 -14.60 12.24 -11.61
C SER A 110 -15.73 13.12 -12.14
N GLU A 111 -16.86 13.18 -11.43
CA GLU A 111 -18.03 13.99 -11.81
C GLU A 111 -17.85 15.47 -11.46
N ASN A 112 -17.23 15.76 -10.31
CA ASN A 112 -17.15 17.11 -9.77
C ASN A 112 -15.70 17.45 -9.35
N GLN A 113 -14.93 17.96 -10.32
CA GLN A 113 -13.50 18.27 -10.16
C GLN A 113 -13.18 19.30 -9.07
N GLN A 114 -14.16 19.97 -8.47
CA GLN A 114 -13.92 21.04 -7.49
C GLN A 114 -14.03 20.62 -6.01
N GLN A 115 -14.44 19.38 -5.70
CA GLN A 115 -14.62 18.97 -4.30
C GLN A 115 -13.30 18.52 -3.62
N MET A 116 -12.59 19.48 -3.02
CA MET A 116 -11.32 19.24 -2.31
C MET A 116 -11.42 18.21 -1.20
N HIS A 117 -12.52 18.23 -0.44
CA HIS A 117 -12.75 17.28 0.65
C HIS A 117 -12.81 15.84 0.12
N ALA A 118 -13.40 15.62 -1.06
CA ALA A 118 -13.45 14.30 -1.68
C ALA A 118 -12.04 13.82 -2.05
N VAL A 119 -11.18 14.69 -2.57
CA VAL A 119 -9.79 14.34 -2.91
C VAL A 119 -8.98 13.97 -1.67
N VAL A 120 -9.10 14.74 -0.58
CA VAL A 120 -8.40 14.43 0.69
C VAL A 120 -8.90 13.11 1.27
N LEU A 121 -10.22 12.90 1.33
CA LEU A 121 -10.81 11.68 1.84
C LEU A 121 -10.38 10.47 1.01
N PHE A 122 -10.39 10.60 -0.33
CA PHE A 122 -9.92 9.56 -1.24
C PHE A 122 -8.44 9.24 -1.04
N ALA A 123 -7.58 10.25 -0.87
CA ALA A 123 -6.17 10.06 -0.58
C ALA A 123 -5.96 9.36 0.77
N ALA A 124 -6.67 9.78 1.82
CA ALA A 124 -6.62 9.15 3.14
C ALA A 124 -7.07 7.68 3.11
N MET A 125 -8.18 7.37 2.42
CA MET A 125 -8.63 5.98 2.23
C MET A 125 -7.63 5.16 1.41
N SER A 126 -6.99 5.77 0.42
CA SER A 126 -5.98 5.09 -0.39
C SER A 126 -4.72 4.77 0.43
N LEU A 127 -4.32 5.67 1.35
CA LEU A 127 -3.24 5.40 2.32
C LEU A 127 -3.61 4.26 3.27
N ALA A 128 -4.84 4.24 3.81
CA ALA A 128 -5.30 3.16 4.67
C ALA A 128 -5.29 1.80 3.96
N LEU A 129 -5.74 1.74 2.70
CA LEU A 129 -5.68 0.51 1.90
C LEU A 129 -4.24 0.08 1.56
N LEU A 130 -3.34 1.05 1.39
CA LEU A 130 -1.93 0.76 1.16
C LEU A 130 -1.27 0.21 2.41
N GLU A 131 -1.59 0.73 3.59
CA GLU A 131 -1.19 0.18 4.89
C GLU A 131 -1.74 -1.23 5.08
N HIS A 132 -3.00 -1.47 4.73
CA HIS A 132 -3.60 -2.81 4.75
C HIS A 132 -2.76 -3.80 3.93
N ALA A 133 -2.46 -3.46 2.67
CA ALA A 133 -1.68 -4.30 1.78
C ALA A 133 -0.25 -4.53 2.30
N TYR A 134 0.37 -3.51 2.90
CA TYR A 134 1.68 -3.63 3.54
C TYR A 134 1.66 -4.64 4.69
N VAL A 135 0.70 -4.51 5.61
CA VAL A 135 0.57 -5.41 6.77
C VAL A 135 0.23 -6.83 6.32
N GLU A 136 -0.70 -6.99 5.37
CA GLU A 136 -1.06 -8.28 4.78
C GLU A 136 0.16 -8.96 4.15
N THR A 137 1.00 -8.20 3.44
CA THR A 137 2.25 -8.71 2.83
C THR A 137 3.27 -9.14 3.88
N CYS A 138 3.46 -8.34 4.93
CA CYS A 138 4.36 -8.70 6.03
C CYS A 138 3.87 -9.95 6.77
N TRP A 139 2.56 -10.04 7.01
CA TRP A 139 1.93 -11.21 7.61
C TRP A 139 2.13 -12.45 6.72
N ALA A 140 1.82 -12.36 5.42
CA ALA A 140 1.99 -13.49 4.50
C ALA A 140 3.44 -13.96 4.43
N GLY A 141 4.39 -13.03 4.33
CA GLY A 141 5.82 -13.33 4.38
C GLY A 141 6.24 -13.99 5.69
N ALA A 142 5.71 -13.53 6.83
CA ALA A 142 5.97 -14.14 8.13
C ALA A 142 5.42 -15.57 8.23
N GLN A 143 4.22 -15.84 7.70
CA GLN A 143 3.64 -17.19 7.65
C GLN A 143 4.48 -18.13 6.78
N LEU A 144 4.84 -17.71 5.58
CA LEU A 144 5.66 -18.51 4.66
C LEU A 144 7.03 -18.82 5.26
N TYR A 145 7.65 -17.83 5.91
CA TYR A 145 8.94 -18.00 6.59
C TYR A 145 8.83 -18.98 7.77
N ALA A 146 7.81 -18.81 8.63
CA ALA A 146 7.58 -19.72 9.75
C ALA A 146 7.30 -21.15 9.27
N LEU A 147 6.46 -21.33 8.25
CA LEU A 147 6.21 -22.64 7.64
C LEU A 147 7.49 -23.25 7.11
N ALA A 148 8.29 -22.50 6.35
CA ALA A 148 9.57 -22.99 5.82
C ALA A 148 10.53 -23.43 6.93
N GLN A 149 10.62 -22.68 8.04
CA GLN A 149 11.42 -23.08 9.20
C GLN A 149 10.91 -24.38 9.83
N VAL A 150 9.60 -24.48 10.08
CA VAL A 150 9.03 -25.69 10.69
C VAL A 150 9.24 -26.91 9.80
N PHE A 151 9.08 -26.77 8.48
CA PHE A 151 9.33 -27.87 7.55
C PHE A 151 10.81 -28.24 7.44
N ALA A 152 11.73 -27.30 7.63
CA ALA A 152 13.16 -27.57 7.67
C ALA A 152 13.60 -28.24 8.98
N SER A 153 12.84 -28.05 10.06
CA SER A 153 13.07 -28.69 11.36
C SER A 153 12.30 -30.02 11.52
N ASP A 154 12.68 -30.83 12.50
CA ASP A 154 11.93 -32.05 12.90
C ASP A 154 10.66 -31.74 13.73
N GLU A 155 10.34 -30.47 13.95
CA GLU A 155 9.22 -30.01 14.79
C GLU A 155 7.84 -30.14 14.11
N ARG A 156 7.76 -30.80 12.94
CA ARG A 156 6.53 -31.01 12.17
C ARG A 156 5.41 -31.67 13.00
N ARG A 157 5.77 -32.51 13.98
CA ARG A 157 4.81 -33.14 14.90
C ARG A 157 4.03 -32.12 15.73
N LEU A 158 4.70 -31.05 16.17
CA LEU A 158 4.07 -29.96 16.94
C LEU A 158 3.03 -29.19 16.13
N LEU A 159 3.16 -29.14 14.79
CA LEU A 159 2.12 -28.58 13.93
C LEU A 159 0.88 -29.48 13.89
N VAL A 160 1.07 -30.79 13.70
CA VAL A 160 -0.04 -31.75 13.60
C VAL A 160 -0.79 -31.83 14.93
N ASP A 161 -0.07 -31.96 16.03
CA ASP A 161 -0.65 -32.05 17.38
C ASP A 161 -1.24 -30.71 17.84
N GLY A 162 -0.69 -29.61 17.32
CA GLY A 162 -1.13 -28.25 17.64
C GLY A 162 -2.42 -27.81 16.94
N VAL A 163 -2.86 -28.50 15.87
CA VAL A 163 -4.16 -28.20 15.27
C VAL A 163 -5.23 -28.81 16.18
N PRO A 164 -6.03 -27.99 16.89
CA PRO A 164 -7.01 -28.53 17.81
C PRO A 164 -8.01 -29.39 17.03
N GLY A 165 -8.21 -30.64 17.49
CA GLY A 165 -9.26 -31.51 16.98
C GLY A 165 -10.63 -30.79 17.00
N GLY A 166 -11.48 -31.07 16.02
CA GLY A 166 -12.77 -30.38 15.86
C GLY A 166 -12.70 -29.17 14.90
N PRO A 167 -13.32 -28.00 15.20
CA PRO A 167 -13.46 -26.89 14.24
C PRO A 167 -12.15 -26.14 13.91
N GLY A 168 -11.00 -26.57 14.44
CA GLY A 168 -9.69 -25.97 14.18
C GLY A 168 -9.28 -26.00 12.71
N TRP A 169 -9.68 -27.03 11.95
CA TRP A 169 -9.35 -27.16 10.53
C TRP A 169 -9.93 -26.01 9.68
N LEU A 170 -11.10 -25.48 10.04
CA LEU A 170 -11.71 -24.35 9.33
C LEU A 170 -10.83 -23.10 9.42
N ARG A 171 -10.16 -22.90 10.55
CA ARG A 171 -9.24 -21.77 10.74
C ARG A 171 -7.98 -21.94 9.89
N VAL A 172 -7.47 -23.16 9.79
CA VAL A 172 -6.34 -23.50 8.90
C VAL A 172 -6.72 -23.24 7.45
N VAL A 173 -7.87 -23.74 7.00
CA VAL A 173 -8.40 -23.51 5.64
C VAL A 173 -8.57 -22.02 5.37
N PHE A 174 -9.09 -21.25 6.32
CA PHE A 174 -9.23 -19.80 6.19
C PHE A 174 -7.88 -19.08 6.03
N VAL A 175 -6.89 -19.42 6.86
CA VAL A 175 -5.52 -18.85 6.78
C VAL A 175 -4.86 -19.20 5.45
N LEU A 176 -4.96 -20.45 5.01
CA LEU A 176 -4.46 -20.88 3.70
C LEU A 176 -5.17 -20.16 2.55
N GLY A 177 -6.49 -19.96 2.68
CA GLY A 177 -7.28 -19.17 1.72
C GLY A 177 -6.82 -17.71 1.64
N LEU A 178 -6.48 -17.09 2.78
CA LEU A 178 -5.91 -15.74 2.80
C LEU A 178 -4.52 -15.68 2.15
N LEU A 179 -3.66 -16.67 2.41
CA LEU A 179 -2.33 -16.77 1.77
C LEU A 179 -2.45 -16.98 0.26
N ALA A 180 -3.35 -17.87 -0.18
CA ALA A 180 -3.62 -18.12 -1.59
C ALA A 180 -4.18 -16.87 -2.28
N ARG A 181 -5.11 -16.16 -1.63
CA ARG A 181 -5.64 -14.87 -2.12
C ARG A 181 -4.53 -13.83 -2.25
N TRP A 182 -3.70 -13.68 -1.22
CA TRP A 182 -2.57 -12.75 -1.27
C TRP A 182 -1.61 -13.09 -2.41
N ALA A 183 -1.25 -14.37 -2.57
CA ALA A 183 -0.37 -14.82 -3.65
C ALA A 183 -1.00 -14.54 -5.02
N TRP A 184 -2.30 -14.83 -5.19
CA TRP A 184 -3.03 -14.58 -6.42
C TRP A 184 -3.03 -13.11 -6.85
N TYR A 185 -3.20 -12.17 -5.90
CA TYR A 185 -3.21 -10.74 -6.23
C TYR A 185 -1.81 -10.13 -6.30
N SER A 186 -0.88 -10.58 -5.46
CA SER A 186 0.46 -9.98 -5.36
C SER A 186 1.41 -10.51 -6.43
N VAL A 187 1.42 -11.81 -6.71
CA VAL A 187 2.38 -12.44 -7.63
C VAL A 187 2.28 -11.90 -9.07
N PRO A 188 1.09 -11.69 -9.67
CA PRO A 188 1.01 -11.12 -11.01
C PRO A 188 1.53 -9.67 -11.07
N VAL A 189 1.24 -8.87 -10.03
CA VAL A 189 1.74 -7.48 -9.94
C VAL A 189 3.25 -7.47 -9.80
N LEU A 190 3.80 -8.40 -9.02
CA LEU A 190 5.23 -8.60 -8.85
C LEU A 190 5.90 -8.89 -10.21
N VAL A 191 5.43 -9.92 -10.91
CA VAL A 191 6.03 -10.42 -12.17
C VAL A 191 5.89 -9.41 -13.30
N MET A 192 4.72 -8.78 -13.49
CA MET A 192 4.46 -7.98 -14.69
C MET A 192 4.91 -6.52 -14.60
N LYS A 193 4.94 -5.93 -13.40
CA LYS A 193 5.16 -4.47 -13.25
C LYS A 193 6.51 -4.11 -12.64
N GLY A 194 7.42 -5.07 -12.49
CA GLY A 194 8.69 -4.86 -11.77
C GLY A 194 8.48 -4.59 -10.28
N GLY A 195 7.33 -5.01 -9.73
CA GLY A 195 6.99 -4.82 -8.32
C GLY A 195 7.84 -5.68 -7.37
N VAL A 196 8.57 -6.68 -7.90
CA VAL A 196 9.49 -7.54 -7.13
C VAL A 196 10.48 -6.71 -6.33
N LEU A 197 11.11 -5.72 -6.95
CA LEU A 197 12.17 -4.97 -6.29
C LEU A 197 11.61 -4.15 -5.11
N LEU A 198 10.43 -3.56 -5.26
CA LEU A 198 9.80 -2.82 -4.17
C LEU A 198 9.34 -3.74 -3.04
N GLN A 199 8.71 -4.87 -3.33
CA GLN A 199 8.32 -5.81 -2.27
C GLN A 199 9.54 -6.45 -1.59
N MET A 200 10.58 -6.80 -2.34
CA MET A 200 11.84 -7.32 -1.77
C MET A 200 12.55 -6.26 -0.95
N LEU A 201 12.51 -4.98 -1.36
CA LEU A 201 13.03 -3.87 -0.58
C LEU A 201 12.25 -3.70 0.72
N VAL A 202 10.92 -3.68 0.64
CA VAL A 202 10.04 -3.55 1.81
C VAL A 202 10.27 -4.72 2.76
N TRP A 203 10.18 -5.95 2.27
CA TRP A 203 10.36 -7.16 3.07
C TRP A 203 11.78 -7.26 3.63
N GLY A 204 12.80 -7.01 2.82
CA GLY A 204 14.20 -7.01 3.22
C GLY A 204 14.51 -5.95 4.29
N THR A 205 13.93 -4.75 4.16
CA THR A 205 14.05 -3.68 5.15
C THR A 205 13.38 -4.09 6.46
N THR A 206 12.15 -4.63 6.41
CA THR A 206 11.45 -5.07 7.61
C THR A 206 12.15 -6.26 8.28
N ALA A 207 12.63 -7.23 7.50
CA ALA A 207 13.42 -8.35 8.01
C ALA A 207 14.74 -7.87 8.64
N HIS A 208 15.41 -6.87 8.06
CA HIS A 208 16.62 -6.27 8.62
C HIS A 208 16.33 -5.57 9.95
N LEU A 209 15.25 -4.78 10.03
CA LEU A 209 14.81 -4.13 11.28
C LEU A 209 14.51 -5.15 12.37
N VAL A 210 13.82 -6.24 12.02
CA VAL A 210 13.56 -7.36 12.94
C VAL A 210 14.87 -8.03 13.38
N ARG A 211 15.82 -8.19 12.45
CA ARG A 211 17.12 -8.81 12.73
C ARG A 211 17.89 -8.09 13.82
N TYR A 212 17.89 -6.76 13.75
CA TYR A 212 18.62 -5.86 14.64
C TYR A 212 17.69 -5.13 15.60
N SER A 213 16.57 -5.75 15.97
CA SER A 213 15.55 -5.10 16.80
C SER A 213 16.06 -4.64 18.17
N ASN A 214 17.05 -5.32 18.75
CA ASN A 214 17.71 -4.87 19.98
C ASN A 214 18.45 -3.52 19.80
N LYS A 215 19.10 -3.33 18.64
CA LYS A 215 19.78 -2.07 18.30
C LYS A 215 18.80 -0.95 17.93
N TYR A 216 17.66 -1.32 17.35
CA TYR A 216 16.65 -0.39 16.85
C TYR A 216 15.42 -0.28 17.77
N PHE A 217 15.55 -0.58 19.07
CA PHE A 217 14.42 -0.59 20.00
C PHE A 217 13.63 0.72 19.97
N ILE A 218 14.32 1.87 20.03
CA ILE A 218 13.70 3.20 19.98
C ILE A 218 12.97 3.44 18.65
N LEU A 219 13.55 3.01 17.52
CA LEU A 219 12.89 3.14 16.21
C LEU A 219 11.65 2.25 16.10
N LEU A 220 11.65 1.08 16.77
CA LEU A 220 10.50 0.19 16.78
C LEU A 220 9.38 0.72 17.67
N GLU A 221 9.71 1.35 18.80
CA GLU A 221 8.74 2.05 19.65
C GLU A 221 8.12 3.24 18.89
N LEU A 222 8.94 3.97 18.14
CA LEU A 222 8.52 5.07 17.26
C LEU A 222 8.01 4.61 15.89
N SER A 223 7.84 3.30 15.67
CA SER A 223 7.51 2.75 14.34
C SER A 223 6.23 3.33 13.77
N ASP A 224 5.27 3.64 14.63
CA ASP A 224 4.02 4.26 14.21
C ASP A 224 4.23 5.66 13.61
N MET A 225 5.08 6.46 14.24
CA MET A 225 5.47 7.77 13.72
C MET A 225 6.35 7.66 12.47
N LEU A 226 7.28 6.70 12.43
CA LEU A 226 8.13 6.47 11.25
C LEU A 226 7.32 6.13 10.01
N VAL A 227 6.25 5.33 10.14
CA VAL A 227 5.33 5.05 9.02
C VAL A 227 4.67 6.34 8.53
N THR A 228 4.21 7.21 9.45
CA THR A 228 3.64 8.52 9.08
C THR A 228 4.67 9.40 8.38
N PHE A 229 5.90 9.48 8.89
CA PHE A 229 7.00 10.21 8.24
C PHE A 229 7.35 9.64 6.87
N GLY A 230 7.34 8.31 6.72
CA GLY A 230 7.52 7.64 5.44
C GLY A 230 6.46 8.04 4.41
N TRP A 231 5.19 8.09 4.82
CA TRP A 231 4.11 8.57 3.94
C TRP A 231 4.24 10.04 3.58
N MET A 232 4.63 10.90 4.53
CA MET A 232 4.89 12.32 4.24
C MET A 232 6.03 12.49 3.23
N ALA A 233 7.15 11.77 3.42
CA ALA A 233 8.30 11.80 2.53
C ALA A 233 7.91 11.30 1.12
N LEU A 234 7.20 10.16 1.02
CA LEU A 234 6.72 9.63 -0.26
C LEU A 234 5.78 10.62 -0.97
N GLY A 235 4.89 11.25 -0.20
CA GLY A 235 3.99 12.28 -0.67
C GLY A 235 4.73 13.49 -1.25
N LEU A 236 5.72 14.00 -0.52
CA LEU A 236 6.58 15.11 -0.96
C LEU A 236 7.34 14.76 -2.23
N ILE A 237 7.99 13.58 -2.28
CA ILE A 237 8.70 13.10 -3.46
C ILE A 237 7.76 13.05 -4.66
N THR A 238 6.53 12.55 -4.47
CA THR A 238 5.53 12.47 -5.54
C THR A 238 5.20 13.85 -6.12
N VAL A 239 4.99 14.86 -5.26
CA VAL A 239 4.71 16.24 -5.70
C VAL A 239 5.91 16.86 -6.41
N VAL A 240 7.14 16.62 -5.92
CA VAL A 240 8.37 17.08 -6.57
C VAL A 240 8.53 16.46 -7.96
N VAL A 241 8.30 15.16 -8.09
CA VAL A 241 8.32 14.47 -9.39
C VAL A 241 7.30 15.08 -10.35
N TRP A 242 6.06 15.33 -9.91
CA TRP A 242 5.06 16.00 -10.75
C TRP A 242 5.49 17.39 -11.18
N LYS A 243 6.09 18.18 -10.29
CA LYS A 243 6.63 19.51 -10.62
C LYS A 243 7.72 19.45 -11.68
N LEU A 244 8.63 18.47 -11.58
CA LEU A 244 9.70 18.27 -12.56
C LEU A 244 9.13 17.83 -13.92
N GLU A 245 8.15 16.93 -13.95
CA GLU A 245 7.46 16.50 -15.18
C GLU A 245 6.78 17.68 -15.90
N ASP A 246 6.05 18.51 -15.15
CA ASP A 246 5.32 19.64 -15.71
C ASP A 246 6.26 20.77 -16.18
N GLY A 247 7.42 20.92 -15.52
CA GLY A 247 8.49 21.80 -15.96
C GLY A 247 9.12 21.34 -17.27
N TRP A 248 9.45 20.06 -17.38
CA TRP A 248 10.05 19.48 -18.59
C TRP A 248 9.09 19.51 -19.79
N GLY A 249 7.80 19.26 -19.54
CA GLY A 249 6.76 19.34 -20.56
C GLY A 249 6.64 20.73 -21.20
N ARG A 250 6.70 21.79 -20.38
CA ARG A 250 6.67 23.19 -20.86
C ARG A 250 7.88 23.55 -21.71
N GLY A 251 9.09 23.23 -21.25
CA GLY A 251 10.31 23.52 -22.01
C GLY A 251 10.35 22.84 -23.39
N ARG A 252 9.78 21.63 -23.52
CA ARG A 252 9.68 20.96 -24.83
C ARG A 252 8.70 21.65 -25.78
N MET A 253 7.59 22.20 -25.27
CA MET A 253 6.63 22.94 -26.11
C MET A 253 7.25 24.26 -26.61
N GLU A 254 7.98 24.97 -25.77
CA GLU A 254 8.67 26.21 -26.14
C GLU A 254 9.80 25.95 -27.17
N ALA A 255 10.56 24.87 -26.99
CA ALA A 255 11.59 24.44 -27.96
C ALA A 255 10.98 23.96 -29.30
N GLY A 256 9.80 23.32 -29.28
CA GLY A 256 9.11 22.88 -30.48
C GLY A 256 8.53 24.04 -31.31
N LEU A 257 8.04 25.09 -30.65
CA LEU A 257 7.53 26.30 -31.31
C LEU A 257 8.64 27.10 -31.99
N THR A 258 9.86 27.09 -31.42
CA THR A 258 11.02 27.75 -32.02
C THR A 258 11.62 26.98 -33.20
N TYR A 259 11.45 25.65 -33.25
CA TYR A 259 11.98 24.81 -34.34
C TYR A 259 11.00 24.59 -35.51
N SER A 260 9.73 24.96 -35.36
CA SER A 260 8.71 24.91 -36.45
C SER A 260 8.81 26.11 -37.41
N GLY A 261 10.03 26.53 -37.73
CA GLY A 261 10.33 27.38 -38.88
C GLY A 261 10.14 26.62 -40.20
N ARG A 262 8.99 25.96 -40.41
CA ARG A 262 8.60 25.57 -41.76
C ARG A 262 8.40 26.88 -42.52
N PRO A 263 9.19 27.14 -43.58
CA PRO A 263 8.96 28.31 -44.41
C PRO A 263 7.50 28.24 -44.88
N ARG A 264 6.74 29.31 -44.64
CA ARG A 264 5.43 29.49 -45.26
C ARG A 264 5.68 29.45 -46.77
N VAL A 265 5.47 28.28 -47.38
CA VAL A 265 5.37 28.18 -48.83
C VAL A 265 4.14 28.98 -49.19
N MET A 266 4.38 30.19 -49.68
CA MET A 266 3.36 31.12 -50.15
C MET A 266 2.64 30.42 -51.30
N ARG A 267 1.48 29.84 -51.01
CA ARG A 267 0.60 29.25 -52.01
C ARG A 267 0.03 30.42 -52.80
N GLN A 268 0.71 30.82 -53.87
CA GLN A 268 0.18 31.75 -54.87
C GLN A 268 -1.17 31.21 -55.34
N ARG A 269 -2.23 31.97 -55.07
CA ARG A 269 -3.50 31.79 -55.77
C ARG A 269 -3.28 32.32 -57.18
N VAL A 270 -3.24 31.42 -58.14
CA VAL A 270 -3.38 31.78 -59.56
C VAL A 270 -4.87 32.07 -59.76
N ALA A 271 -5.14 33.25 -60.31
CA ALA A 271 -6.47 33.74 -60.70
C ALA A 271 -6.92 33.09 -62.01
#